data_AF-A0A932BJM9-F1
#
_entry.id   AF-A0A932BJM9-F1
#
_cell.length_a   1.000
_cell.length_b   1.000
_cell.length_c   1.000
_cell.angle_alpha   90.00
_cell.angle_beta   90.00
_cell.angle_gamma   90.00
#
_symmetry.space_group_name_H-M   'P 1'
#
loop_
_entity.id
_entity.type
_entity.pdbx_description
1 polymer ?
#
loop_
_entity_poly.entity_id
_entity_poly.type
_entity_poly.pdbx_seq_one_letter_code
_entity_poly.pdbx_strand_id
1 'polypeptide(L)'
;MNQRAAVIERIGKAVELIREAAQIAAAGNLGMPRLMVSSGFGRGHGSAERTIADARVGTRSDGSTWEHEASDRADVDRIVRLGVDAAAWQYLMHESGLRSLMDAKARADWDKSISEGNIPELTDANIRSTFKMLHDARGDIFERGVVACFKSLAWDYKTNLPHKFGKRIVITQVRNSVSGGKWGSSGSLGHVNHGRCDVLDDLSR
;
A
#
# COMPACT_ATOMS: atom_id res chain seq x y z
N MET A 1 -14.01 -14.87 -10.59
CA MET A 1 -13.62 -14.31 -11.91
C MET A 1 -14.71 -13.46 -12.56
N ASN A 2 -15.98 -13.90 -12.58
CA ASN A 2 -17.08 -13.10 -13.17
C ASN A 2 -17.26 -11.72 -12.49
N GLN A 3 -17.14 -11.64 -11.16
CA GLN A 3 -17.31 -10.38 -10.40
C GLN A 3 -16.21 -9.34 -10.66
N ARG A 4 -14.93 -9.75 -10.77
CA ARG A 4 -13.82 -8.83 -11.12
C ARG A 4 -14.08 -8.17 -12.47
N ALA A 5 -14.37 -8.97 -13.49
CA ALA A 5 -14.69 -8.47 -14.82
C ALA A 5 -15.92 -7.55 -14.79
N ALA A 6 -16.96 -7.93 -14.07
CA ALA A 6 -18.18 -7.14 -13.89
C ALA A 6 -17.94 -5.77 -13.24
N VAL A 7 -17.00 -5.66 -12.29
CA VAL A 7 -16.60 -4.39 -11.66
C VAL A 7 -15.83 -3.52 -12.67
N ILE A 8 -14.81 -4.10 -13.33
CA ILE A 8 -14.01 -3.39 -14.32
C ILE A 8 -14.89 -2.86 -15.46
N GLU A 9 -15.82 -3.67 -15.95
CA GLU A 9 -16.76 -3.29 -17.01
C GLU A 9 -17.67 -2.13 -16.59
N ARG A 10 -18.22 -2.16 -15.37
CA ARG A 10 -19.07 -1.09 -14.84
C ARG A 10 -18.32 0.21 -14.66
N ILE A 11 -17.09 0.14 -14.14
CA ILE A 11 -16.23 1.33 -14.00
C ILE A 11 -15.87 1.87 -15.39
N GLY A 12 -15.56 0.99 -16.35
CA GLY A 12 -15.31 1.38 -17.74
C GLY A 12 -16.50 2.13 -18.35
N LYS A 13 -17.72 1.62 -18.19
CA LYS A 13 -18.95 2.30 -18.63
C LYS A 13 -19.13 3.66 -17.95
N ALA A 14 -18.85 3.76 -16.65
CA ALA A 14 -18.91 5.02 -15.93
C ALA A 14 -17.89 6.05 -16.45
N VAL A 15 -16.67 5.60 -16.80
CA VAL A 15 -15.66 6.48 -17.41
C VAL A 15 -16.12 7.03 -18.75
N GLU A 16 -16.75 6.22 -19.60
CA GLU A 16 -17.29 6.70 -20.87
C GLU A 16 -18.39 7.75 -20.66
N LEU A 17 -19.35 7.48 -19.76
CA LEU A 17 -20.41 8.44 -19.43
C LEU A 17 -19.86 9.76 -18.90
N ILE A 18 -18.79 9.71 -18.09
CA ILE A 18 -18.11 10.91 -17.58
C ILE A 18 -17.45 11.71 -18.71
N ARG A 19 -16.84 11.03 -19.69
CA ARG A 19 -16.22 11.66 -20.86
C ARG A 19 -17.25 12.28 -21.79
N GLU A 20 -18.37 11.60 -22.02
CA GLU A 20 -19.52 12.15 -22.76
C GLU A 20 -20.06 13.41 -22.08
N ALA A 21 -20.22 13.38 -20.75
CA ALA A 21 -20.65 14.55 -19.98
C ALA A 21 -19.67 15.73 -20.12
N ALA A 22 -18.36 15.47 -20.13
CA ALA A 22 -17.35 16.50 -20.36
C ALA A 22 -17.45 17.13 -21.76
N GLN A 23 -17.71 16.32 -22.79
CA GLN A 23 -17.92 16.81 -24.16
C GLN A 23 -19.17 17.70 -24.27
N ILE A 24 -20.27 17.28 -23.65
CA ILE A 24 -21.51 18.07 -23.59
C ILE A 24 -21.26 19.40 -22.85
N ALA A 25 -20.54 19.36 -21.73
CA ALA A 25 -20.19 20.54 -20.97
C ALA A 25 -19.32 21.51 -21.79
N ALA A 26 -18.32 21.00 -22.50
CA ALA A 26 -17.47 21.80 -23.39
C ALA A 26 -18.28 22.45 -24.52
N ALA A 27 -19.16 21.70 -25.20
CA ALA A 27 -20.02 22.21 -26.26
C ALA A 27 -21.02 23.28 -25.76
N GLY A 28 -21.51 23.12 -24.53
CA GLY A 28 -22.44 24.05 -23.88
C GLY A 28 -21.80 25.23 -23.16
N ASN A 29 -20.46 25.36 -23.17
CA ASN A 29 -19.71 26.31 -22.33
C ASN A 29 -20.04 26.19 -20.82
N LEU A 30 -20.39 24.99 -20.37
CA LEU A 30 -20.67 24.69 -18.97
C LEU A 30 -19.37 24.34 -18.24
N GLY A 31 -19.38 24.50 -16.91
CA GLY A 31 -18.31 23.99 -16.06
C GLY A 31 -18.35 22.47 -15.97
N MET A 32 -17.18 21.83 -15.96
CA MET A 32 -17.01 20.39 -15.73
C MET A 32 -16.06 20.21 -14.54
N PRO A 33 -16.51 19.60 -13.42
CA PRO A 33 -15.64 19.37 -12.27
C PRO A 33 -14.54 18.36 -12.61
N ARG A 34 -13.39 18.51 -11.94
CA ARG A 34 -12.29 17.56 -12.09
C ARG A 34 -12.63 16.26 -11.35
N LEU A 35 -12.83 15.19 -12.11
CA LEU A 35 -13.03 13.84 -11.60
C LEU A 35 -11.76 13.00 -11.80
N MET A 36 -11.37 12.29 -10.75
CA MET A 36 -10.12 11.53 -10.73
C MET A 36 -10.31 10.10 -10.26
N VAL A 37 -9.44 9.22 -10.73
CA VAL A 37 -9.29 7.88 -10.18
C VAL A 37 -7.89 7.70 -9.60
N SER A 38 -7.81 7.02 -8.45
CA SER A 38 -6.57 6.58 -7.82
C SER A 38 -6.72 5.12 -7.42
N SER A 39 -5.64 4.35 -7.54
CA SER A 39 -5.58 2.98 -7.04
C SER A 39 -5.42 2.92 -5.53
N GLY A 40 -4.96 3.99 -4.87
CA GLY A 40 -4.54 3.97 -3.46
C GLY A 40 -3.29 3.12 -3.19
N PHE A 41 -2.77 2.45 -4.22
CA PHE A 41 -1.55 1.66 -4.22
C PHE A 41 -0.52 2.33 -5.13
N GLY A 42 0.65 2.65 -4.57
CA GLY A 42 1.63 3.54 -5.20
C GLY A 42 2.51 4.23 -4.15
N ARG A 43 3.79 3.85 -3.98
CA ARG A 43 4.75 4.74 -3.30
C ARG A 43 5.56 5.48 -4.36
N GLY A 44 5.48 6.81 -4.33
CA GLY A 44 6.18 7.71 -5.25
C GLY A 44 5.24 8.45 -6.20
N HIS A 45 5.78 9.42 -6.93
CA HIS A 45 5.12 10.33 -7.89
C HIS A 45 4.24 9.65 -8.96
N GLY A 46 4.25 8.31 -9.03
CA GLY A 46 3.41 7.46 -9.88
C GLY A 46 2.07 7.00 -9.26
N SER A 47 1.81 7.28 -7.97
CA SER A 47 0.47 7.32 -7.35
C SER A 47 -0.36 8.52 -7.87
N ALA A 48 -0.16 8.87 -9.14
CA ALA A 48 -0.74 10.04 -9.75
C ALA A 48 -2.19 9.72 -10.07
N GLU A 49 -3.08 10.33 -9.30
CA GLU A 49 -4.50 10.45 -9.63
C GLU A 49 -4.63 10.75 -11.13
N ARG A 50 -5.42 9.96 -11.84
CA ARG A 50 -5.67 10.17 -13.28
C ARG A 50 -6.96 10.93 -13.45
N THR A 51 -6.87 12.03 -14.17
CA THR A 51 -8.04 12.81 -14.56
C THR A 51 -8.85 11.98 -15.57
N ILE A 52 -10.11 11.72 -15.27
CA ILE A 52 -10.96 10.78 -16.04
C ILE A 52 -11.38 11.38 -17.38
N ALA A 53 -11.72 12.68 -17.38
CA ALA A 53 -12.19 13.45 -18.52
C ALA A 53 -11.74 14.91 -18.40
N ASP A 54 -11.80 15.65 -19.50
CA ASP A 54 -11.47 17.07 -19.51
C ASP A 54 -12.36 17.82 -18.51
N ALA A 55 -11.75 18.71 -17.73
CA ALA A 55 -12.45 19.46 -16.71
C ALA A 55 -12.23 20.96 -16.91
N ARG A 56 -13.31 21.73 -16.81
CA ARG A 56 -13.32 23.19 -16.79
C ARG A 56 -13.88 23.64 -15.46
N VAL A 57 -13.00 24.02 -14.53
CA VAL A 57 -13.40 24.21 -13.13
C VAL A 57 -13.82 25.65 -12.83
N GLY A 58 -13.27 26.63 -13.55
CA GLY A 58 -13.65 28.03 -13.41
C GLY A 58 -12.84 28.99 -14.27
N THR A 59 -13.06 30.28 -14.06
CA THR A 59 -12.32 31.37 -14.73
C THR A 59 -11.57 32.17 -13.67
N ARG A 60 -10.29 32.47 -13.95
CA ARG A 60 -9.43 33.27 -13.09
C ARG A 60 -9.75 34.76 -13.22
N SER A 61 -9.22 35.57 -12.30
CA SER A 61 -9.42 37.03 -12.29
C SER A 61 -8.84 37.75 -13.51
N ASP A 62 -7.90 37.12 -14.22
CA ASP A 62 -7.31 37.61 -15.47
C ASP A 62 -8.11 37.22 -16.73
N GLY A 63 -9.25 36.52 -16.56
CA GLY A 63 -10.08 36.04 -17.66
C GLY A 63 -9.65 34.70 -18.26
N SER A 64 -8.52 34.12 -17.83
CA SER A 64 -8.09 32.79 -18.29
C SER A 64 -8.89 31.65 -17.64
N THR A 65 -9.13 30.58 -18.38
CA THR A 65 -9.88 29.41 -17.88
C THR A 65 -8.95 28.45 -17.13
N TRP A 66 -9.45 27.88 -16.03
CA TRP A 66 -8.78 26.79 -15.33
C TRP A 66 -9.29 25.44 -15.86
N GLU A 67 -8.46 24.81 -16.69
CA GLU A 67 -8.77 23.54 -17.35
C GLU A 67 -7.79 22.43 -16.95
N HIS A 68 -8.28 21.19 -16.96
CA HIS A 68 -7.47 19.98 -16.79
C HIS A 68 -7.76 19.01 -17.91
N GLU A 69 -6.70 18.51 -18.54
CA GLU A 69 -6.81 17.51 -19.60
C GLU A 69 -7.08 16.12 -19.02
N ALA A 70 -7.88 15.34 -19.75
CA ALA A 70 -8.07 13.93 -19.53
C ALA A 70 -6.75 13.17 -19.65
N SER A 71 -6.54 12.20 -18.76
CA SER A 71 -5.45 11.24 -18.94
C SER A 71 -5.79 10.22 -20.04
N ASP A 72 -4.76 9.59 -20.61
CA ASP A 72 -4.94 8.51 -21.57
C ASP A 72 -5.85 7.41 -20.98
N ARG A 73 -6.80 6.94 -21.80
CA ARG A 73 -7.78 5.91 -21.42
C ARG A 73 -7.09 4.65 -20.92
N ALA A 74 -6.01 4.25 -21.58
CA ALA A 74 -5.25 3.06 -21.22
C ALA A 74 -4.68 3.17 -19.79
N ASP A 75 -4.28 4.38 -19.40
CA ASP A 75 -3.70 4.68 -18.11
C ASP A 75 -4.76 4.71 -17.00
N VAL A 76 -5.94 5.29 -17.28
CA VAL A 76 -7.11 5.23 -16.39
C VAL A 76 -7.52 3.77 -16.15
N ASP A 77 -7.62 2.97 -17.22
CA ASP A 77 -7.97 1.55 -17.12
C ASP A 77 -6.92 0.74 -16.35
N ARG A 78 -5.64 1.06 -16.53
CA ARG A 78 -4.55 0.42 -15.78
C ARG A 78 -4.68 0.68 -14.28
N ILE A 79 -4.98 1.93 -13.88
CA ILE A 79 -5.16 2.27 -12.45
C ILE A 79 -6.39 1.59 -11.87
N VAL A 80 -7.51 1.55 -12.60
CA VAL A 80 -8.73 0.86 -12.16
C VAL A 80 -8.45 -0.62 -11.94
N ARG A 81 -7.82 -1.30 -12.91
CA ARG A 81 -7.43 -2.71 -12.77
C ARG A 81 -6.53 -2.93 -11.57
N LEU A 82 -5.51 -2.09 -11.42
CA LEU A 82 -4.56 -2.18 -10.31
C LEU A 82 -5.26 -2.05 -8.96
N GLY A 83 -6.16 -1.09 -8.79
CA GLY A 83 -6.89 -0.89 -7.53
C GLY A 83 -7.76 -2.10 -7.17
N VAL A 84 -8.47 -2.66 -8.15
CA VAL A 84 -9.32 -3.85 -7.95
C VAL A 84 -8.46 -5.08 -7.61
N ASP A 85 -7.38 -5.30 -8.36
CA ASP A 85 -6.55 -6.50 -8.22
C ASP A 85 -5.72 -6.45 -6.94
N ALA A 86 -5.12 -5.31 -6.61
CA ALA A 86 -4.29 -5.17 -5.42
C ALA A 86 -5.08 -5.44 -4.12
N ALA A 87 -6.30 -4.91 -4.01
CA ALA A 87 -7.16 -5.17 -2.85
C ALA A 87 -7.53 -6.66 -2.75
N ALA A 88 -7.84 -7.29 -3.87
CA ALA A 88 -8.14 -8.72 -3.90
C ALA A 88 -6.92 -9.59 -3.52
N TRP A 89 -5.73 -9.25 -4.02
CA TRP A 89 -4.50 -9.95 -3.65
C TRP A 89 -4.16 -9.79 -2.17
N GLN A 90 -4.35 -8.60 -1.59
CA GLN A 90 -4.18 -8.40 -0.15
C GLN A 90 -5.15 -9.26 0.67
N TYR A 91 -6.41 -9.32 0.25
CA TYR A 91 -7.42 -10.17 0.89
C TYR A 91 -7.04 -11.65 0.82
N LEU A 92 -6.68 -12.16 -0.36
CA LEU A 92 -6.28 -13.57 -0.53
C LEU A 92 -5.03 -13.92 0.30
N MET A 93 -4.05 -13.01 0.36
CA MET A 93 -2.85 -13.19 1.18
C MET A 93 -3.14 -13.20 2.68
N HIS A 94 -4.14 -12.45 3.12
CA HIS A 94 -4.59 -12.45 4.51
C HIS A 94 -5.30 -13.77 4.85
N GLU A 95 -6.32 -14.15 4.08
CA GLU A 95 -7.17 -15.32 4.35
C GLU A 95 -6.41 -16.65 4.25
N SER A 96 -5.42 -16.73 3.36
CA SER A 96 -4.61 -17.94 3.21
C SER A 96 -3.62 -18.19 4.35
N GLY A 97 -3.38 -17.18 5.20
CA GLY A 97 -2.33 -17.24 6.21
C GLY A 97 -0.90 -17.26 5.66
N LEU A 98 -0.67 -17.25 4.34
CA LEU A 98 0.67 -17.29 3.75
C LEU A 98 1.53 -16.10 4.18
N ARG A 99 0.90 -14.94 4.41
CA ARG A 99 1.60 -13.76 4.94
C ARG A 99 2.24 -14.03 6.31
N SER A 100 1.67 -14.91 7.13
CA SER A 100 2.23 -15.28 8.43
C SER A 100 3.51 -16.11 8.31
N LEU A 101 3.61 -16.93 7.24
CA LEU A 101 4.78 -17.77 6.97
C LEU A 101 5.94 -16.98 6.33
N MET A 102 5.63 -15.83 5.72
CA MET A 102 6.63 -14.95 5.12
C MET A 102 7.55 -14.31 6.15
N ASP A 103 8.86 -14.31 5.87
CA ASP A 103 9.84 -13.53 6.60
C ASP A 103 9.72 -12.02 6.29
N ALA A 104 10.43 -11.18 7.07
CA ALA A 104 10.35 -9.73 6.93
C ALA A 104 10.72 -9.23 5.52
N LYS A 105 11.70 -9.86 4.87
CA LYS A 105 12.10 -9.50 3.50
C LYS A 105 11.02 -9.88 2.49
N ALA A 106 10.49 -11.10 2.57
CA ALA A 106 9.41 -11.54 1.68
C ALA A 106 8.15 -10.65 1.82
N ARG A 107 7.80 -10.23 3.05
CA ARG A 107 6.70 -9.28 3.28
C ARG A 107 6.99 -7.91 2.65
N ALA A 108 8.20 -7.38 2.83
CA ALA A 108 8.59 -6.10 2.27
C ALA A 108 8.59 -6.13 0.72
N ASP A 109 9.10 -7.19 0.12
CA ASP A 109 9.12 -7.38 -1.34
C ASP A 109 7.70 -7.51 -1.90
N TRP A 110 6.80 -8.21 -1.19
CA TRP A 110 5.39 -8.30 -1.54
C TRP A 110 4.67 -6.94 -1.44
N ASP A 111 4.82 -6.25 -0.32
CA ASP A 111 4.20 -4.93 -0.09
C ASP A 111 4.71 -3.91 -1.10
N LYS A 112 6.00 -3.99 -1.46
CA LYS A 112 6.60 -3.21 -2.53
C LYS A 112 5.98 -3.54 -3.88
N SER A 113 5.85 -4.83 -4.24
CA SER A 113 5.25 -5.27 -5.51
C SER A 113 3.80 -4.79 -5.66
N ILE A 114 3.02 -4.86 -4.59
CA ILE A 114 1.65 -4.32 -4.52
C ILE A 114 1.68 -2.80 -4.72
N SER A 115 2.58 -2.10 -4.02
CA SER A 115 2.69 -0.63 -4.13
C SER A 115 3.17 -0.16 -5.50
N GLU A 116 4.04 -0.90 -6.18
CA GLU A 116 4.53 -0.54 -7.52
C GLU A 116 3.55 -0.96 -8.62
N GLY A 117 2.51 -1.72 -8.27
CA GLY A 117 1.59 -2.31 -9.22
C GLY A 117 2.20 -3.41 -10.08
N ASN A 118 3.33 -3.97 -9.64
CA ASN A 118 4.00 -5.13 -10.22
C ASN A 118 3.34 -6.42 -9.72
N ILE A 119 2.02 -6.52 -9.88
CA ILE A 119 1.24 -7.70 -9.46
C ILE A 119 0.68 -8.43 -10.67
N PRO A 120 0.60 -9.78 -10.61
CA PRO A 120 -0.08 -10.55 -11.64
C PRO A 120 -1.55 -10.14 -11.75
N GLU A 121 -2.10 -10.19 -12.96
CA GLU A 121 -3.53 -10.02 -13.15
C GLU A 121 -4.30 -11.03 -12.30
N LEU A 122 -5.38 -10.60 -11.65
CA LEU A 122 -6.19 -11.45 -10.79
C LEU A 122 -7.05 -12.45 -11.60
N THR A 123 -6.39 -13.49 -12.11
CA THR A 123 -7.00 -14.63 -12.80
C THR A 123 -6.84 -15.90 -11.97
N ASP A 124 -7.71 -16.90 -12.15
CA ASP A 124 -7.61 -18.16 -11.39
C ASP A 124 -6.29 -18.89 -11.67
N ALA A 125 -5.79 -18.84 -12.90
CA ALA A 125 -4.48 -19.39 -13.25
C ALA A 125 -3.34 -18.68 -12.50
N ASN A 126 -3.35 -17.35 -12.46
CA ASN A 126 -2.32 -16.58 -11.75
C ASN A 126 -2.42 -16.76 -10.24
N ILE A 127 -3.62 -16.77 -9.67
CA ILE A 127 -3.85 -17.08 -8.25
C ILE A 127 -3.27 -18.46 -7.93
N ARG A 128 -3.66 -19.51 -8.66
CA ARG A 128 -3.14 -20.86 -8.41
C ARG A 128 -1.62 -20.92 -8.55
N SER A 129 -1.06 -20.29 -9.57
CA SER A 129 0.38 -20.26 -9.80
C SER A 129 1.14 -19.57 -8.66
N THR A 130 0.73 -18.36 -8.28
CA THR A 130 1.35 -17.59 -7.18
C THR A 130 1.23 -18.33 -5.86
N PHE A 131 0.05 -18.84 -5.52
CA PHE A 131 -0.17 -19.57 -4.28
C PHE A 131 0.58 -20.90 -4.22
N LYS A 132 0.66 -21.62 -5.34
CA LYS A 132 1.47 -22.84 -5.44
C LYS A 132 2.95 -22.54 -5.21
N MET A 133 3.49 -21.52 -5.88
CA MET A 133 4.89 -21.10 -5.70
C MET A 133 5.18 -20.70 -4.25
N LEU A 134 4.30 -19.90 -3.63
CA LEU A 134 4.46 -19.49 -2.23
C LEU A 134 4.35 -20.67 -1.27
N HIS A 135 3.44 -21.59 -1.53
CA HIS A 135 3.28 -22.79 -0.72
C HIS A 135 4.48 -23.73 -0.87
N ASP A 136 4.98 -23.96 -2.07
CA ASP A 136 6.13 -24.83 -2.33
C ASP A 136 7.40 -24.25 -1.67
N ALA A 137 7.56 -22.92 -1.66
CA ALA A 137 8.67 -22.22 -1.00
C ALA A 137 8.47 -21.98 0.52
N ARG A 138 7.34 -22.39 1.11
CA ARG A 138 6.98 -22.01 2.50
C ARG A 138 7.99 -22.47 3.55
N GLY A 139 8.61 -23.64 3.35
CA GLY A 139 9.62 -24.18 4.26
C GLY A 139 10.85 -23.28 4.31
N ASP A 140 11.44 -23.01 3.15
CA ASP A 140 12.60 -22.14 3.01
C ASP A 140 12.34 -20.72 3.51
N ILE A 141 11.17 -20.15 3.21
CA ILE A 141 10.79 -18.81 3.67
C ILE A 141 10.69 -18.79 5.20
N PHE A 142 10.07 -19.80 5.81
CA PHE A 142 9.97 -19.93 7.25
C PHE A 142 11.34 -20.10 7.91
N GLU A 143 12.18 -20.99 7.42
CA GLU A 143 13.54 -21.22 7.94
C GLU A 143 14.40 -19.96 7.85
N ARG A 144 14.39 -19.26 6.71
CA ARG A 144 15.08 -17.98 6.57
C ARG A 144 14.54 -16.93 7.55
N GLY A 145 13.23 -16.92 7.81
CA GLY A 145 12.61 -16.03 8.80
C GLY A 145 13.11 -16.29 10.22
N VAL A 146 13.18 -17.56 10.62
CA VAL A 146 13.75 -17.96 11.92
C VAL A 146 15.22 -17.55 12.03
N VAL A 147 16.03 -17.84 11.01
CA VAL A 147 17.45 -17.46 10.99
C VAL A 147 17.63 -15.93 11.02
N ALA A 148 16.84 -15.18 10.25
CA ALA A 148 16.89 -13.73 10.24
C ALA A 148 16.54 -13.15 11.61
N CYS A 149 15.50 -13.67 12.26
CA CYS A 149 15.10 -13.33 13.63
C CYS A 149 16.23 -13.55 14.64
N PHE A 150 16.98 -14.65 14.53
CA PHE A 150 18.09 -14.92 15.44
C PHE A 150 19.34 -14.07 15.14
N LYS A 151 19.58 -13.73 13.87
CA LYS A 151 20.69 -12.85 13.46
C LYS A 151 20.49 -11.41 13.91
N SER A 152 19.24 -10.93 13.91
CA SER A 152 18.89 -9.57 14.32
C SER A 152 18.96 -9.34 15.82
N LEU A 153 19.05 -10.42 16.64
CA LEU A 153 19.12 -10.28 18.09
C LEU A 153 20.39 -9.50 18.49
N ALA A 154 20.34 -8.75 19.58
CA ALA A 154 21.49 -8.03 20.11
C ALA A 154 22.54 -9.00 20.68
N TRP A 155 23.74 -8.95 20.11
CA TRP A 155 24.91 -9.77 20.49
C TRP A 155 25.64 -9.22 21.73
N ASP A 156 25.27 -8.03 22.18
CA ASP A 156 25.94 -7.30 23.26
C ASP A 156 25.65 -7.90 24.66
N TYR A 157 24.67 -8.80 24.75
CA TYR A 157 24.24 -9.39 26.01
C TYR A 157 24.77 -10.82 26.17
N LYS A 158 25.60 -11.04 27.21
CA LYS A 158 26.18 -12.35 27.57
C LYS A 158 25.15 -13.49 27.75
N THR A 159 23.88 -13.14 27.99
CA THR A 159 22.77 -14.09 28.16
C THR A 159 21.97 -14.38 26.88
N ASN A 160 22.16 -13.58 25.83
CA ASN A 160 21.53 -13.81 24.53
C ASN A 160 22.37 -14.83 23.77
N LEU A 161 21.95 -16.09 23.83
CA LEU A 161 22.51 -17.13 22.98
C LEU A 161 21.72 -17.11 21.66
N PRO A 162 22.36 -16.90 20.49
CA PRO A 162 21.68 -16.66 19.21
C PRO A 162 20.94 -17.88 18.63
N HIS A 163 20.70 -18.92 19.43
CA HIS A 163 19.96 -20.13 19.06
C HIS A 163 18.69 -20.33 19.90
N LYS A 164 18.41 -19.47 20.89
CA LYS A 164 17.21 -19.56 21.73
C LYS A 164 16.80 -18.22 22.30
N PHE A 165 15.50 -18.06 22.51
CA PHE A 165 15.02 -17.03 23.42
C PHE A 165 15.47 -17.38 24.85
N GLY A 166 16.23 -16.48 25.46
CA GLY A 166 16.66 -16.63 26.85
C GLY A 166 15.48 -16.50 27.82
N LYS A 167 15.73 -16.66 29.13
CA LYS A 167 14.72 -16.40 30.17
C LYS A 167 14.28 -14.93 30.26
N ARG A 168 14.93 -14.03 29.52
CA ARG A 168 14.74 -12.58 29.55
C ARG A 168 14.74 -12.06 28.12
N ILE A 169 13.81 -11.17 27.79
CA ILE A 169 13.74 -10.45 26.52
C ILE A 169 13.99 -8.97 26.84
N VAL A 170 14.86 -8.32 26.08
CA VAL A 170 15.12 -6.87 26.20
C VAL A 170 14.34 -6.16 25.11
N ILE A 171 13.51 -5.19 25.50
CA ILE A 171 12.75 -4.33 24.58
C ILE A 171 13.20 -2.90 24.85
N THR A 172 13.67 -2.19 23.82
CA THR A 172 14.08 -0.79 23.93
C THR A 172 12.97 0.12 23.40
N GLN A 173 13.13 1.44 23.56
CA GLN A 173 12.20 2.45 23.01
C GLN A 173 10.70 2.29 23.32
N VAL A 174 10.32 1.50 24.34
CA VAL A 174 8.93 1.29 24.80
C VAL A 174 8.22 2.59 25.16
N ARG A 175 8.98 3.62 25.56
CA ARG A 175 8.49 4.97 25.85
C ARG A 175 9.14 5.96 24.90
N ASN A 176 8.34 6.88 24.35
CA ASN A 176 8.87 8.01 23.60
C ASN A 176 9.03 9.22 24.54
N SER A 177 10.13 9.95 24.40
CA SER A 177 10.39 11.17 25.18
C SER A 177 9.88 12.38 24.41
N VAL A 178 8.93 13.13 24.96
CA VAL A 178 8.56 14.44 24.40
C VAL A 178 9.60 15.46 24.86
N SER A 179 10.50 15.86 23.96
CA SER A 179 11.26 17.11 24.15
C SER A 179 10.34 18.27 23.78
N GLY A 180 9.63 18.79 24.76
CA GLY A 180 8.62 19.83 24.55
C GLY A 180 8.18 20.45 25.85
N GLY A 181 9.06 21.22 26.48
CA GLY A 181 8.74 22.00 27.68
C GLY A 181 9.82 23.01 27.97
N LYS A 182 9.67 24.22 27.41
CA LYS A 182 10.43 25.39 27.87
C LYS A 182 9.89 25.72 29.28
N TRP A 183 10.78 25.80 30.27
CA TRP A 183 10.54 26.26 31.65
C TRP A 183 9.78 25.31 32.60
N GLY A 184 10.53 24.57 33.41
CA GLY A 184 10.24 24.38 34.85
C GLY A 184 9.06 23.51 35.29
N SER A 185 8.15 23.04 34.42
CA SER A 185 7.09 22.10 34.84
C SER A 185 7.50 20.65 34.61
N SER A 186 7.95 20.00 35.68
CA SER A 186 8.23 18.56 35.73
C SER A 186 6.93 17.77 35.70
N GLY A 187 6.55 17.28 34.52
CA GLY A 187 5.36 16.44 34.37
C GLY A 187 5.21 15.84 32.98
N SER A 188 6.30 15.41 32.34
CA SER A 188 6.22 14.66 31.08
C SER A 188 6.02 13.18 31.38
N LEU A 189 4.75 12.75 31.46
CA LEU A 189 4.42 11.34 31.34
C LEU A 189 4.64 10.95 29.88
N GLY A 190 5.85 10.47 29.57
CA GLY A 190 6.16 9.96 28.23
C GLY A 190 5.14 8.89 27.83
N HIS A 191 4.66 8.96 26.59
CA HIS A 191 3.66 8.02 26.08
C HIS A 191 4.34 6.72 25.62
N VAL A 192 3.57 5.64 25.65
CA VAL A 192 3.98 4.35 25.09
C VAL A 192 4.23 4.55 23.60
N ASN A 193 5.37 4.08 23.11
CA ASN A 193 5.74 4.22 21.70
C ASN A 193 5.01 3.17 20.87
N HIS A 194 3.79 3.50 20.43
CA HIS A 194 2.89 2.55 19.75
C HIS A 194 3.49 1.95 18.46
N GLY A 195 4.44 2.63 17.80
CA GLY A 195 5.11 2.14 16.59
C GLY A 195 6.45 1.42 16.82
N ARG A 196 6.83 1.21 18.08
CA ARG A 196 7.98 0.37 18.49
C ARG A 196 7.57 -0.76 19.43
N CYS A 197 6.36 -0.72 19.99
CA CYS A 197 5.86 -1.75 20.91
C CYS A 197 5.32 -3.00 20.18
N ASP A 198 5.18 -2.94 18.86
CA ASP A 198 4.82 -4.05 17.96
C ASP A 198 6.05 -4.76 17.37
N VAL A 199 7.24 -4.22 17.60
CA VAL A 199 8.51 -4.76 17.11
C VAL A 199 9.33 -5.21 18.31
N LEU A 200 9.72 -6.48 18.34
CA LEU A 200 10.80 -6.88 19.24
C LEU A 200 12.06 -6.19 18.71
N ASP A 201 12.69 -5.28 19.46
CA ASP A 201 13.89 -4.57 18.98
C ASP A 201 15.03 -5.49 18.57
N ASP A 202 15.00 -6.73 19.07
CA ASP A 202 15.81 -7.87 18.66
C ASP A 202 15.55 -8.33 17.19
N LEU A 203 14.58 -7.73 16.48
CA LEU A 203 14.19 -8.02 15.10
C LEU A 203 14.49 -6.88 14.12
N SER A 204 14.89 -5.70 14.60
CA SER A 204 15.11 -4.53 13.76
C SER A 204 16.40 -3.79 14.12
N ARG A 205 17.53 -4.37 13.72
CA ARG A 205 18.80 -3.67 13.49
C ARG A 205 19.34 -4.01 12.11
#